data_AF-A0A0M9VIX2-F1
#
_entry.id   AF-A0A0M9VIX2-F1
#
_cell.length_a   1.000
_cell.length_b   1.000
_cell.length_c   1.000
_cell.angle_alpha   90.00
_cell.angle_beta   90.00
_cell.angle_gamma   90.00
#
_symmetry.space_group_name_H-M   'P 1'
#
loop_
_entity.id
_entity.type
_entity.pdbx_description
1 polymer ?
#
loop_
_entity_poly.entity_id
_entity_poly.type
_entity_poly.pdbx_seq_one_letter_code
_entity_poly.pdbx_strand_id
1 'polypeptide(L)'
;MTSEINSRNFFSVWKKIVGSRKDMLSNDWRKHAVFTSHVKGNDDSIIKEIAGSFGLLYYNEYYSLDVVLYKEEDLVPDITEGWCWLRNIRIAFEHENNFNRALYQEVSHLLITNCELRVLVTYPNGGIDEMLKYLREIIKGSRQSHDISKSENFLLIFGYEEGFAWEGYIYNTENWIKIDESKI
;
A
#
# COMPACT_ATOMS: atom_id res chain seq x y z
N MET A 1 10.38 -12.04 15.27
CA MET A 1 11.14 -10.84 14.86
C MET A 1 10.21 -10.02 14.00
N THR A 2 9.96 -8.77 14.38
CA THR A 2 9.16 -7.83 13.59
C THR A 2 9.99 -7.28 12.44
N SER A 3 9.39 -7.12 11.26
CA SER A 3 10.09 -6.54 10.10
C SER A 3 10.21 -5.02 10.27
N GLU A 4 11.29 -4.43 9.76
CA GLU A 4 11.43 -2.97 9.68
C GLU A 4 10.52 -2.39 8.61
N ILE A 5 9.83 -1.28 8.90
CA ILE A 5 8.91 -0.60 7.98
C ILE A 5 9.71 0.13 6.89
N ASN A 6 9.73 -0.46 5.70
CA ASN A 6 10.20 0.18 4.47
C ASN A 6 9.55 -0.50 3.26
N SER A 7 9.65 0.13 2.08
CA SER A 7 9.00 -0.34 0.85
C SER A 7 9.40 -1.76 0.45
N ARG A 8 10.67 -2.14 0.62
CA ARG A 8 11.19 -3.46 0.19
C ARG A 8 10.67 -4.57 1.10
N ASN A 9 10.73 -4.34 2.41
CA ASN A 9 10.20 -5.27 3.40
C ASN A 9 8.68 -5.41 3.27
N PHE A 10 7.96 -4.30 3.08
CA PHE A 10 6.51 -4.34 2.85
C PHE A 10 6.17 -5.17 1.61
N PHE A 11 6.86 -4.91 0.49
CA PHE A 11 6.64 -5.66 -0.74
C PHE A 11 6.99 -7.15 -0.61
N SER A 12 8.06 -7.48 0.12
CA SER A 12 8.44 -8.87 0.40
C SER A 12 7.35 -9.61 1.20
N VAL A 13 6.85 -8.98 2.27
CA VAL A 13 5.75 -9.52 3.09
C VAL A 13 4.47 -9.62 2.27
N TRP A 14 4.13 -8.60 1.48
CA TRP A 14 2.99 -8.62 0.55
C TRP A 14 3.06 -9.84 -0.36
N LYS A 15 4.17 -10.02 -1.09
CA LYS A 15 4.36 -11.15 -2.01
C LYS A 15 4.24 -12.50 -1.31
N LYS A 16 4.83 -12.65 -0.13
CA LYS A 16 4.74 -13.88 0.66
C LYS A 16 3.28 -14.25 0.98
N ILE A 17 2.49 -13.27 1.42
CA ILE A 17 1.10 -13.46 1.84
C ILE A 17 0.18 -13.71 0.63
N VAL A 18 0.28 -12.89 -0.43
CA VAL A 18 -0.52 -13.13 -1.63
C VAL A 18 -0.14 -14.44 -2.32
N GLY A 19 1.14 -14.83 -2.26
CA GLY A 19 1.65 -16.11 -2.76
C GLY A 19 1.07 -17.32 -2.02
N SER A 20 1.00 -17.29 -0.69
CA SER A 20 0.38 -18.36 0.10
C SER A 20 -1.14 -18.47 -0.13
N ARG A 21 -1.76 -17.40 -0.64
CA ARG A 21 -3.20 -17.30 -0.92
C ARG A 21 -3.53 -17.30 -2.42
N LYS A 22 -2.57 -17.73 -3.26
CA LYS A 22 -2.66 -17.65 -4.73
C LYS A 22 -3.96 -18.21 -5.30
N ASP A 23 -4.32 -19.43 -4.91
CA ASP A 23 -5.48 -20.11 -5.50
C ASP A 23 -6.78 -19.38 -5.21
N MET A 24 -6.96 -18.93 -3.96
CA MET A 24 -8.12 -18.14 -3.54
C MET A 24 -8.19 -16.81 -4.31
N LEU A 25 -7.09 -16.05 -4.34
CA LEU A 25 -7.04 -14.74 -4.98
C LEU A 25 -7.23 -14.84 -6.50
N SER A 26 -6.68 -15.87 -7.14
CA SER A 26 -6.84 -16.10 -8.58
C SER A 26 -8.30 -16.40 -8.94
N ASN A 27 -9.00 -17.19 -8.11
CA ASN A 27 -10.41 -17.54 -8.34
C ASN A 27 -11.37 -16.35 -8.19
N ASP A 28 -10.99 -15.37 -7.37
CA ASP A 28 -11.81 -14.19 -7.06
C ASP A 28 -11.32 -12.92 -7.75
N TRP A 29 -10.27 -12.97 -8.57
CA TRP A 29 -9.60 -11.79 -9.16
C TRP A 29 -10.57 -10.80 -9.81
N ARG A 30 -11.54 -11.30 -10.60
CA ARG A 30 -12.53 -10.48 -11.31
C ARG A 30 -13.77 -10.16 -10.48
N LYS A 31 -13.87 -10.66 -9.26
CA LYS A 31 -14.99 -10.41 -8.33
C LYS A 31 -14.61 -9.25 -7.42
N HIS A 32 -14.59 -8.03 -7.96
CA HIS A 32 -14.01 -6.84 -7.31
C HIS A 32 -14.35 -6.68 -5.81
N ALA A 33 -15.62 -6.81 -5.42
CA ALA A 33 -16.02 -6.68 -4.01
C ALA A 33 -15.41 -7.78 -3.13
N VAL A 34 -15.43 -9.04 -3.59
CA VAL A 34 -14.84 -10.18 -2.87
C VAL A 34 -13.33 -10.04 -2.82
N PHE A 35 -12.70 -9.68 -3.93
CA PHE A 35 -11.25 -9.48 -4.01
C PHE A 35 -10.78 -8.36 -3.07
N THR A 36 -11.49 -7.23 -3.06
CA THR A 36 -11.24 -6.12 -2.13
C THR A 36 -11.41 -6.57 -0.67
N SER A 37 -12.39 -7.42 -0.38
CA SER A 37 -12.56 -7.98 0.97
C SER A 37 -11.37 -8.82 1.42
N HIS A 38 -10.78 -9.60 0.50
CA HIS A 38 -9.55 -10.36 0.78
C HIS A 38 -8.34 -9.45 1.02
N VAL A 39 -8.28 -8.29 0.36
CA VAL A 39 -7.19 -7.33 0.55
C VAL A 39 -7.32 -6.57 1.87
N LYS A 40 -8.47 -5.94 2.14
CA LYS A 40 -8.68 -5.03 3.29
C LYS A 40 -9.98 -5.21 4.08
N GLY A 41 -10.96 -5.94 3.56
CA GLY A 41 -12.35 -5.85 4.05
C GLY A 41 -12.84 -6.92 5.02
N ASN A 42 -12.01 -7.88 5.45
CA ASN A 42 -12.42 -8.91 6.41
C ASN A 42 -11.36 -9.23 7.48
N ASP A 43 -11.76 -10.02 8.49
CA ASP A 43 -10.93 -10.45 9.61
C ASP A 43 -9.78 -11.38 9.23
N ASP A 44 -9.76 -11.89 8.00
CA ASP A 44 -8.69 -12.71 7.47
C ASP A 44 -7.95 -11.98 6.32
N SER A 45 -8.06 -10.66 6.23
CA SER A 45 -7.53 -9.90 5.10
C SER A 45 -6.00 -9.90 5.03
N ILE A 46 -5.47 -9.72 3.82
CA ILE A 46 -4.03 -9.59 3.56
C ILE A 46 -3.43 -8.49 4.43
N ILE A 47 -4.10 -7.34 4.56
CA ILE A 47 -3.57 -6.22 5.34
C ILE A 47 -3.46 -6.52 6.83
N LYS A 48 -4.39 -7.29 7.41
CA LYS A 48 -4.27 -7.74 8.80
C LYS A 48 -3.04 -8.63 9.02
N GLU A 49 -2.78 -9.56 8.10
CA GLU A 49 -1.61 -10.44 8.16
C GLU A 49 -0.30 -9.67 7.96
N ILE A 50 -0.30 -8.65 7.09
CA ILE A 50 0.80 -7.69 6.95
C ILE A 50 1.02 -6.95 8.27
N ALA A 51 -0.03 -6.39 8.89
CA ALA A 51 0.09 -5.68 10.15
C ALA A 51 0.75 -6.55 11.23
N GLY A 52 0.34 -7.82 11.35
CA GLY A 52 0.98 -8.80 12.23
C GLY A 52 2.48 -9.02 11.95
N SER A 53 2.90 -9.02 10.69
CA SER A 53 4.31 -9.18 10.29
C SER A 53 5.21 -8.00 10.70
N PHE A 54 4.62 -6.81 10.86
CA PHE A 54 5.28 -5.60 11.35
C PHE A 54 5.05 -5.32 12.83
N GLY A 55 4.23 -6.12 13.52
CA GLY A 55 3.84 -5.86 14.91
C GLY A 55 2.98 -4.61 15.06
N LEU A 56 2.13 -4.33 14.06
CA LEU A 56 1.25 -3.18 14.00
C LEU A 56 -0.22 -3.61 14.19
N LEU A 57 -1.02 -2.66 14.65
CA LEU A 57 -2.47 -2.68 14.56
C LEU A 57 -2.89 -2.10 13.19
N TYR A 58 -4.14 -2.34 12.79
CA TYR A 58 -4.71 -1.76 11.58
C TYR A 58 -6.11 -1.20 11.84
N TYR A 59 -6.51 -0.22 11.05
CA TYR A 59 -7.86 0.37 11.07
C TYR A 59 -8.30 0.65 9.63
N ASN A 60 -9.48 0.16 9.28
CA ASN A 60 -10.06 0.33 7.94
C ASN A 60 -10.80 1.67 7.83
N GLU A 61 -10.83 2.25 6.63
CA GLU A 61 -11.62 3.43 6.28
C GLU A 61 -11.30 4.63 7.21
N TYR A 62 -10.02 4.93 7.37
CA TYR A 62 -9.56 6.02 8.23
C TYR A 62 -9.60 7.35 7.47
N TYR A 63 -10.71 8.08 7.62
CA TYR A 63 -11.06 9.24 6.80
C TYR A 63 -11.18 8.88 5.32
N SER A 64 -10.26 9.36 4.49
CA SER A 64 -10.23 9.09 3.05
C SER A 64 -9.26 7.97 2.68
N LEU A 65 -8.57 7.37 3.66
CA LEU A 65 -7.64 6.26 3.45
C LEU A 65 -8.35 4.93 3.60
N ASP A 66 -8.06 3.99 2.71
CA ASP A 66 -8.57 2.63 2.80
C ASP A 66 -8.17 1.90 4.07
N VAL A 67 -6.87 1.93 4.42
CA VAL A 67 -6.37 1.35 5.67
C VAL A 67 -5.18 2.15 6.21
N VAL A 68 -5.11 2.26 7.54
CA VAL A 68 -3.93 2.74 8.25
C VAL A 68 -3.40 1.66 9.19
N LEU A 69 -2.08 1.51 9.25
CA LEU A 69 -1.41 0.67 10.23
C LEU A 69 -0.63 1.55 11.20
N TYR A 70 -0.67 1.18 12.47
CA TYR A 70 -0.22 2.02 13.58
C TYR A 70 0.23 1.15 14.76
N LYS A 71 0.98 1.74 15.70
CA LYS A 71 1.27 1.11 16.98
C LYS A 71 0.25 1.56 18.03
N GLU A 72 0.05 0.77 19.07
CA GLU A 72 -0.81 1.17 20.20
C GLU A 72 -0.42 2.53 20.79
N GLU A 73 0.88 2.82 20.90
CA GLU A 73 1.40 4.11 21.35
C GLU A 73 1.04 5.30 20.44
N ASP A 74 0.62 5.06 19.19
CA ASP A 74 0.20 6.11 18.26
C ASP A 74 -1.22 6.59 18.52
N LEU A 75 -2.02 5.85 19.30
CA LEU A 75 -3.34 6.31 19.71
C LEU A 75 -3.23 7.56 20.58
N VAL A 76 -4.23 8.43 20.48
CA VAL A 76 -4.43 9.52 21.45
C VAL A 76 -4.71 8.87 22.82
N PRO A 77 -4.03 9.30 23.90
CA PRO A 77 -4.27 8.76 25.23
C PRO A 77 -5.70 9.08 25.71
N ASP A 78 -6.23 8.23 26.59
CA ASP A 78 -7.53 8.41 27.25
C ASP A 78 -8.74 8.55 26.31
N ILE A 79 -8.65 7.96 25.11
CA ILE A 79 -9.79 7.88 24.18
C ILE A 79 -10.80 6.82 24.62
N THR A 80 -12.06 7.04 24.23
CA THR A 80 -13.14 6.06 24.41
C THR A 80 -12.80 4.74 23.74
N GLU A 81 -13.08 3.63 24.42
CA GLU A 81 -12.91 2.28 23.86
C GLU A 81 -13.66 2.14 22.53
N GLY A 82 -13.00 1.56 21.53
CA GLY A 82 -13.51 1.40 20.17
C GLY A 82 -13.36 2.65 19.28
N TRP A 83 -12.93 3.79 19.81
CA TRP A 83 -12.57 4.94 18.97
C TRP A 83 -11.13 4.82 18.50
N CYS A 84 -10.86 5.29 17.28
CA CYS A 84 -9.52 5.32 16.72
C CYS A 84 -9.16 6.76 16.35
N TRP A 85 -8.30 7.38 17.15
CA TRP A 85 -7.73 8.70 16.87
C TRP A 85 -6.22 8.58 16.95
N LEU A 86 -5.55 8.79 15.82
CA LEU A 86 -4.12 8.55 15.68
C LEU A 86 -3.33 9.85 15.70
N ARG A 87 -2.24 9.86 16.47
CA ARG A 87 -1.23 10.91 16.47
C ARG A 87 -0.18 10.68 15.38
N ASN A 88 0.11 9.42 15.06
CA ASN A 88 0.96 9.04 13.95
C ASN A 88 0.35 7.85 13.19
N ILE A 89 0.62 7.81 11.89
CA ILE A 89 0.34 6.65 11.04
C ILE A 89 1.69 6.05 10.65
N ARG A 90 1.87 4.74 10.82
CA ARG A 90 3.10 4.08 10.39
C ARG A 90 3.02 3.74 8.91
N ILE A 91 1.92 3.15 8.46
CA ILE A 91 1.68 2.83 7.05
C ILE A 91 0.31 3.34 6.64
N ALA A 92 0.26 4.18 5.60
CA ALA A 92 -0.97 4.54 4.91
C ALA A 92 -1.09 3.68 3.65
N PHE A 93 -2.23 3.04 3.45
CA PHE A 93 -2.45 2.05 2.40
C PHE A 93 -3.72 2.38 1.63
N GLU A 94 -3.62 2.39 0.29
CA GLU A 94 -4.73 2.54 -0.64
C GLU A 94 -4.78 1.33 -1.61
N HIS A 95 -6.00 0.94 -1.99
CA HIS A 95 -6.30 -0.15 -2.90
C HIS A 95 -7.29 0.31 -3.97
N GLU A 96 -6.89 0.24 -5.24
CA GLU A 96 -7.76 0.58 -6.37
C GLU A 96 -7.82 -0.55 -7.39
N ASN A 97 -9.03 -1.06 -7.63
CA ASN A 97 -9.30 -2.09 -8.63
C ASN A 97 -9.15 -1.56 -10.07
N ASN A 98 -9.43 -0.27 -10.29
CA ASN A 98 -9.50 0.37 -11.59
C ASN A 98 -8.19 1.10 -11.94
N PHE A 99 -7.38 0.48 -12.79
CA PHE A 99 -6.18 1.12 -13.31
C PHE A 99 -6.51 2.17 -14.37
N ASN A 100 -6.69 3.42 -13.94
CA ASN A 100 -6.91 4.57 -14.81
C ASN A 100 -6.41 5.87 -14.15
N ARG A 101 -6.63 7.02 -14.80
CA ARG A 101 -6.11 8.30 -14.28
C ARG A 101 -6.70 8.69 -12.93
N ALA A 102 -7.85 8.16 -12.50
CA ALA A 102 -8.42 8.43 -11.19
C ALA A 102 -7.51 8.01 -10.02
N LEU A 103 -6.48 7.17 -10.25
CA LEU A 103 -5.44 6.87 -9.26
C LEU A 103 -4.76 8.12 -8.67
N TYR A 104 -4.89 9.30 -9.30
CA TYR A 104 -4.43 10.55 -8.68
C TYR A 104 -5.10 10.84 -7.34
N GLN A 105 -6.33 10.36 -7.11
CA GLN A 105 -7.09 10.58 -5.87
C GLN A 105 -6.38 9.87 -4.71
N GLU A 106 -6.12 8.57 -4.88
CA GLU A 106 -5.39 7.75 -3.91
C GLU A 106 -3.98 8.28 -3.65
N VAL A 107 -3.26 8.65 -4.71
CA VAL A 107 -1.94 9.29 -4.55
C VAL A 107 -2.06 10.60 -3.77
N SER A 108 -3.11 11.40 -3.98
CA SER A 108 -3.31 12.66 -3.26
C SER A 108 -3.57 12.43 -1.77
N HIS A 109 -4.39 11.43 -1.40
CA HIS A 109 -4.63 11.06 0.00
C HIS A 109 -3.33 10.63 0.70
N LEU A 110 -2.53 9.78 0.03
CA LEU A 110 -1.24 9.33 0.54
C LEU A 110 -0.24 10.48 0.72
N LEU A 111 -0.20 11.45 -0.21
CA LEU A 111 0.76 12.56 -0.18
C LEU A 111 0.51 13.55 0.97
N ILE A 112 -0.76 13.82 1.30
CA ILE A 112 -1.09 14.76 2.39
C ILE A 112 -1.04 14.09 3.76
N THR A 113 -1.01 12.76 3.81
CA THR A 113 -0.93 11.99 5.05
C THR A 113 0.49 11.97 5.56
N ASN A 114 0.68 12.36 6.83
CA ASN A 114 1.96 12.20 7.52
C ASN A 114 2.10 10.76 8.01
N CYS A 115 2.93 9.98 7.33
CA CYS A 115 3.21 8.60 7.70
C CYS A 115 4.64 8.16 7.33
N GLU A 116 5.09 7.05 7.92
CA GLU A 116 6.42 6.49 7.64
C GLU A 116 6.50 5.87 6.24
N LEU A 117 5.46 5.14 5.81
CA LEU A 117 5.36 4.49 4.50
C LEU A 117 3.99 4.74 3.84
N ARG A 118 4.00 5.01 2.54
CA ARG A 118 2.82 5.14 1.68
C ARG A 118 2.77 3.97 0.71
N VAL A 119 1.63 3.29 0.63
CA VAL A 119 1.47 2.12 -0.24
C VAL A 119 0.21 2.28 -1.07
N LEU A 120 0.34 2.13 -2.39
CA LEU A 120 -0.78 2.04 -3.32
C LEU A 120 -0.71 0.68 -4.03
N VAL A 121 -1.81 -0.09 -3.98
CA VAL A 121 -1.97 -1.34 -4.72
C VAL A 121 -3.00 -1.16 -5.82
N THR A 122 -2.66 -1.54 -7.04
CA THR A 122 -3.60 -1.51 -8.18
C THR A 122 -3.28 -2.59 -9.22
N TYR A 123 -4.11 -2.70 -10.27
CA TYR A 123 -4.13 -3.83 -11.20
C TYR A 123 -4.09 -3.36 -12.65
N PRO A 124 -2.90 -3.21 -13.24
CA PRO A 124 -2.77 -2.81 -14.63
C PRO A 124 -3.52 -3.72 -15.59
N ASN A 125 -4.14 -3.11 -16.60
CA ASN A 125 -4.84 -3.79 -17.69
C ASN A 125 -4.24 -3.47 -19.07
N GLY A 126 -3.00 -2.96 -19.09
CA GLY A 126 -2.31 -2.52 -20.30
C GLY A 126 -0.94 -1.90 -19.99
N GLY A 127 -0.46 -1.03 -20.89
CA GLY A 127 0.83 -0.35 -20.72
C GLY A 127 0.86 0.52 -19.46
N ILE A 128 1.92 0.39 -18.66
CA ILE A 128 2.08 1.07 -17.37
C ILE A 128 2.88 2.37 -17.46
N ASP A 129 3.66 2.57 -18.51
CA ASP A 129 4.65 3.66 -18.60
C ASP A 129 4.01 5.05 -18.51
N GLU A 130 2.90 5.26 -19.20
CA GLU A 130 2.16 6.53 -19.15
C GLU A 130 1.60 6.81 -17.76
N MET A 131 1.11 5.76 -17.08
CA MET A 131 0.58 5.88 -15.73
C MET A 131 1.70 6.15 -14.72
N LEU A 132 2.81 5.41 -14.79
CA LEU A 132 3.97 5.65 -13.94
C LEU A 132 4.49 7.07 -14.12
N LYS A 133 4.60 7.56 -15.37
CA LYS A 133 4.96 8.95 -15.64
C LYS A 133 3.97 9.92 -15.00
N TYR A 134 2.67 9.70 -15.18
CA TYR A 134 1.62 10.55 -14.63
C TYR A 134 1.67 10.63 -13.09
N LEU A 135 1.72 9.49 -12.41
CA LEU A 135 1.79 9.41 -10.95
C LEU A 135 3.09 10.03 -10.43
N ARG A 136 4.22 9.87 -11.14
CA ARG A 136 5.49 10.52 -10.79
C ARG A 136 5.36 12.04 -10.81
N GLU A 137 4.73 12.62 -11.84
CA GLU A 137 4.57 14.08 -11.93
C GLU A 137 3.70 14.63 -10.78
N ILE A 138 2.67 13.89 -10.34
CA ILE A 138 1.86 14.26 -9.17
C ILE A 138 2.72 14.29 -7.90
N ILE A 139 3.44 13.19 -7.62
CA ILE A 139 4.27 13.08 -6.41
C ILE A 139 5.39 14.13 -6.44
N LYS A 140 6.04 14.32 -7.59
CA LYS A 140 7.12 15.29 -7.80
C LYS A 140 6.69 16.73 -7.51
N GLY A 141 5.44 17.07 -7.83
CA GLY A 141 4.86 18.39 -7.53
C GLY A 141 4.57 18.66 -6.05
N SER A 142 4.66 17.65 -5.18
CA SER A 142 4.40 17.80 -3.74
C SER A 142 5.60 18.39 -2.99
N ARG A 143 5.33 19.04 -1.84
CA ARG A 143 6.37 19.59 -0.96
C ARG A 143 7.27 18.51 -0.34
N GLN A 144 6.80 17.28 -0.27
CA GLN A 144 7.49 16.16 0.37
C GLN A 144 8.23 15.27 -0.64
N SER A 145 8.19 15.58 -1.93
CA SER A 145 8.72 14.72 -3.00
C SER A 145 10.17 14.30 -2.79
N HIS A 146 11.04 15.25 -2.40
CA HIS A 146 12.45 14.97 -2.13
C HIS A 146 12.66 14.06 -0.93
N ASP A 147 11.94 14.29 0.17
CA ASP A 147 12.05 13.47 1.38
C ASP A 147 11.51 12.06 1.14
N ILE A 148 10.41 11.95 0.39
CA ILE A 148 9.82 10.67 -0.02
C ILE A 148 10.81 9.88 -0.87
N SER A 149 11.42 10.52 -1.87
CA SER A 149 12.41 9.89 -2.73
C SER A 149 13.67 9.47 -1.98
N LYS A 150 14.15 10.29 -1.05
CA LYS A 150 15.36 10.00 -0.26
C LYS A 150 15.13 8.84 0.70
N SER A 151 13.93 8.74 1.26
CA SER A 151 13.56 7.73 2.24
C SER A 151 12.99 6.47 1.60
N GLU A 152 12.86 6.43 0.27
CA GLU A 152 12.25 5.33 -0.48
C GLU A 152 10.85 4.92 0.05
N ASN A 153 10.05 5.86 0.56
CA ASN A 153 8.86 5.56 1.37
C ASN A 153 7.51 5.78 0.68
N PHE A 154 7.50 5.72 -0.66
CA PHE A 154 6.27 5.60 -1.45
C PHE A 154 6.40 4.39 -2.37
N LEU A 155 5.58 3.39 -2.09
CA LEU A 155 5.54 2.11 -2.77
C LEU A 155 4.27 2.01 -3.61
N LEU A 156 4.46 1.68 -4.89
CA LEU A 156 3.39 1.28 -5.79
C LEU A 156 3.53 -0.21 -6.08
N ILE A 157 2.44 -0.96 -5.89
CA ILE A 157 2.38 -2.40 -6.16
C ILE A 157 1.39 -2.64 -7.29
N PHE A 158 1.84 -3.32 -8.33
CA PHE A 158 1.00 -3.80 -9.42
C PHE A 158 0.76 -5.30 -9.27
N GLY A 159 -0.52 -5.69 -9.30
CA GLY A 159 -0.95 -7.09 -9.41
C GLY A 159 -1.41 -7.42 -10.82
N TYR A 160 -0.99 -8.57 -11.34
CA TYR A 160 -1.36 -9.07 -12.66
C TYR A 160 -2.08 -10.42 -12.55
N GLU A 161 -3.24 -10.53 -13.20
CA GLU A 161 -4.02 -11.78 -13.25
C GLU A 161 -3.23 -12.86 -14.00
N GLU A 162 -2.67 -12.48 -15.15
CA GLU A 162 -1.85 -13.36 -15.96
C GLU A 162 -0.56 -13.72 -15.22
N GLY A 163 -0.34 -15.02 -15.03
CA GLY A 163 0.80 -15.54 -14.28
C GLY A 163 0.72 -15.36 -12.77
N PHE A 164 -0.31 -14.68 -12.23
CA PHE A 164 -0.42 -14.29 -10.82
C PHE A 164 0.86 -13.61 -10.32
N ALA A 165 1.23 -12.52 -11.00
CA ALA A 165 2.48 -11.81 -10.77
C ALA A 165 2.26 -10.51 -10.00
N TRP A 166 3.28 -10.12 -9.24
CA TRP A 166 3.27 -8.88 -8.46
C TRP A 166 4.57 -8.13 -8.66
N GLU A 167 4.48 -6.84 -8.96
CA GLU A 167 5.63 -5.97 -9.19
C GLU A 167 5.57 -4.77 -8.25
N GLY A 168 6.71 -4.45 -7.63
CA GLY A 168 6.84 -3.29 -6.74
C GLY A 168 7.69 -2.21 -7.37
N TYR A 169 7.25 -0.96 -7.22
CA TYR A 169 7.92 0.24 -7.73
C TYR A 169 8.05 1.25 -6.60
N ILE A 170 9.27 1.70 -6.35
CA ILE A 170 9.57 2.73 -5.36
C ILE A 170 9.69 4.07 -6.08
N TYR A 171 9.02 5.08 -5.56
CA TYR A 171 9.15 6.43 -6.09
C TYR A 171 10.58 6.97 -5.90
N ASN A 172 11.15 7.51 -6.97
CA ASN A 172 12.32 8.37 -6.91
C ASN A 172 12.12 9.59 -7.83
N THR A 173 12.71 10.74 -7.47
CA THR A 173 12.53 12.01 -8.18
C THR A 173 12.87 11.94 -9.67
N GLU A 174 13.84 11.10 -10.03
CA GLU A 174 14.26 10.91 -11.41
C GLU A 174 13.38 9.89 -12.13
N ASN A 175 13.10 8.75 -11.50
CA ASN A 175 12.25 7.71 -12.09
C ASN A 175 11.72 6.72 -11.04
N TRP A 176 10.77 5.86 -11.41
CA TRP A 176 10.39 4.73 -10.58
C TRP A 176 11.49 3.68 -10.55
N ILE A 177 11.81 3.18 -9.35
CA ILE A 177 12.76 2.09 -9.15
C ILE A 177 11.97 0.79 -9.00
N LYS A 178 12.00 -0.06 -10.02
CA LYS A 178 11.44 -1.41 -9.92
C LYS A 178 12.24 -2.21 -8.89
N ILE A 179 11.55 -2.84 -7.94
CA ILE A 179 12.18 -3.68 -6.94
C ILE A 179 12.63 -4.98 -7.62
N ASP A 180 13.95 -5.17 -7.71
CA ASP A 180 14.58 -6.38 -8.22
C ASP A 180 14.51 -7.50 -7.18
N GLU A 181 13.96 -8.64 -7.59
CA GLU A 181 13.74 -9.82 -6.74
C GLU A 181 15.04 -10.50 -6.31
N SER A 182 16.13 -10.33 -7.06
CA SER A 182 17.43 -10.92 -6.73
C SER A 182 18.14 -10.22 -5.56
N LYS A 183 17.58 -9.13 -5.05
CA LYS A 183 18.17 -8.25 -4.02
C LYS A 183 17.28 -8.13 -2.77
N ILE A 184 16.31 -9.02 -2.61
CA ILE A 184 15.42 -9.12 -1.44
C ILE A 184 15.71 -10.42 -0.71
#